data_AF-A0A955LHQ7-F1
#
_entry.id   AF-A0A955LHQ7-F1
#
_cell.length_a   1.000
_cell.length_b   1.000
_cell.length_c   1.000
_cell.angle_alpha   90.00
_cell.angle_beta   90.00
_cell.angle_gamma   90.00
#
_symmetry.space_group_name_H-M   'P 1'
#
loop_
_entity.id
_entity.type
_entity.pdbx_description
1 polymer ?
#
loop_
_entity_poly.entity_id
_entity_poly.type
_entity_poly.pdbx_seq_one_letter_code
_entity_poly.pdbx_strand_id
1 'polypeptide(L)'
;MAEKTDYAQFNNPDLAKMRHTAEHLLHDAARILWPHIKLAMGPATDDGYYFDFDPIDESGNTIKVSEADFEQLEEKMQWLKSLKLPISRQEISLEEAKKLFSDNPYKLDTLDTIAQRGDSVSVYWTGDSSLAGENYVNLSNGFYTENDQFVSVDLCAGPHVDNTSQVGEFKLLSVAGAYWHGDEKNKMLTRIYGTAFDSAEALHEYLHFQEEAKRRDHKVLGPQFDLFTFSEKVGGGLPLWTPKGTLLRNLLDSFVWELRQAKGYEKVEIPHITKKDLFETSGHWDKFKDELFRITTREGHEFAMKPMNCPFHTQIYDRKPHSYREMPQRYANTTMVYRDEQSGELAGLSRVRSITQDDAHVFCRESQVKGEALAIWDIIEQFYKGAGFSNLKVRLSLHDPEHMENYLGDEETWLYAENQLRDLIKEKQADFFEAPGEAAFYGPKIDFMGYDSLGREWQVATIQVDRNMPERFDLSCINEDGEKERVVMLHAAIMGSIERFMS
;
A
#
# COMPACT_ATOMS: atom_id res chain seq x y z
N MET A 1 10.39 -20.72 -22.18
CA MET A 1 9.34 -20.74 -21.15
C MET A 1 10.07 -20.78 -19.83
N ALA A 2 10.28 -19.62 -19.20
CA ALA A 2 10.71 -19.60 -17.81
C ALA A 2 9.51 -20.06 -16.97
N GLU A 3 9.72 -21.01 -16.06
CA GLU A 3 8.72 -21.35 -15.05
C GLU A 3 8.30 -20.05 -14.36
N LYS A 4 6.99 -19.81 -14.30
CA LYS A 4 6.44 -18.68 -13.56
C LYS A 4 6.69 -18.96 -12.09
N THR A 5 7.74 -18.38 -11.52
CA THR A 5 7.93 -18.29 -10.08
C THR A 5 6.72 -17.56 -9.51
N ASP A 6 5.87 -18.26 -8.78
CA ASP A 6 4.66 -17.68 -8.18
C ASP A 6 5.08 -16.84 -6.98
N TYR A 7 4.89 -15.51 -7.04
CA TYR A 7 5.25 -14.61 -5.93
C TYR A 7 4.57 -15.01 -4.61
N ALA A 8 3.39 -15.64 -4.68
CA ALA A 8 2.68 -16.13 -3.50
C ALA A 8 3.43 -17.23 -2.74
N GLN A 9 4.36 -17.96 -3.38
CA GLN A 9 5.12 -19.03 -2.73
C GLN A 9 6.06 -18.51 -1.64
N PHE A 10 6.41 -17.23 -1.67
CA PHE A 10 7.30 -16.61 -0.67
C PHE A 10 6.56 -16.11 0.58
N ASN A 11 5.22 -16.09 0.56
CA ASN A 11 4.37 -15.65 1.66
C ASN A 11 3.77 -16.87 2.39
N ASN A 12 4.60 -17.57 3.15
CA ASN A 12 4.21 -18.77 3.91
C ASN A 12 4.20 -18.47 5.43
N PRO A 13 3.10 -18.75 6.17
CA PRO A 13 3.02 -18.55 7.62
C PRO A 13 4.15 -19.22 8.44
N ASP A 14 4.68 -20.34 7.97
CA ASP A 14 5.80 -21.02 8.63
C ASP A 14 7.12 -20.23 8.47
N LEU A 15 7.29 -19.53 7.34
CA LEU A 15 8.42 -18.63 7.13
C LEU A 15 8.32 -17.39 8.04
N ALA A 16 7.10 -16.95 8.41
CA ALA A 16 6.92 -15.78 9.27
C ALA A 16 7.59 -15.98 10.65
N LYS A 17 7.38 -17.13 11.30
CA LYS A 17 8.04 -17.48 12.58
C LYS A 17 9.56 -17.51 12.46
N MET A 18 10.04 -18.10 11.37
CA MET A 18 11.46 -18.25 11.09
C MET A 18 12.12 -16.89 10.81
N ARG A 19 11.47 -16.02 10.02
CA ARG A 19 11.94 -14.66 9.72
C ARG A 19 11.94 -13.78 10.96
N HIS A 20 10.93 -13.89 11.81
CA HIS A 20 10.90 -13.19 13.10
C HIS A 20 12.05 -13.63 14.00
N THR A 21 12.40 -14.92 13.96
CA THR A 21 13.56 -15.42 14.68
C THR A 21 14.88 -14.98 14.05
N ALA A 22 14.97 -14.93 12.72
CA ALA A 22 16.13 -14.42 12.01
C ALA A 22 16.36 -12.92 12.30
N GLU A 23 15.30 -12.16 12.49
CA GLU A 23 15.32 -10.79 12.97
C GLU A 23 15.90 -10.70 14.39
N HIS A 24 15.50 -11.59 15.31
CA HIS A 24 16.15 -11.68 16.63
C HIS A 24 17.66 -11.94 16.53
N LEU A 25 18.05 -12.87 15.65
CA LEU A 25 19.48 -13.13 15.40
C LEU A 25 20.22 -11.89 14.89
N LEU A 26 19.57 -11.06 14.06
CA LEU A 26 20.14 -9.82 13.55
C LEU A 26 20.36 -8.81 14.69
N HIS A 27 19.37 -8.54 15.53
CA HIS A 27 19.56 -7.56 16.61
C HIS A 27 20.57 -8.05 17.66
N ASP A 28 20.62 -9.36 17.90
CA ASP A 28 21.62 -9.97 18.78
C ASP A 28 23.03 -9.85 18.17
N ALA A 29 23.19 -10.19 16.89
CA ALA A 29 24.45 -9.99 16.16
C ALA A 29 24.91 -8.52 16.18
N ALA A 30 23.99 -7.57 16.00
CA ALA A 30 24.28 -6.14 16.05
C ALA A 30 24.76 -5.72 17.45
N ARG A 31 24.15 -6.21 18.53
CA ARG A 31 24.62 -5.95 19.91
C ARG A 31 26.00 -6.54 20.20
N ILE A 32 26.34 -7.68 19.59
CA ILE A 32 27.68 -8.28 19.74
C ILE A 32 28.74 -7.41 19.09
N LEU A 33 28.46 -6.85 17.91
CA LEU A 33 29.40 -6.00 17.18
C LEU A 33 29.43 -4.57 17.73
N TRP A 34 28.28 -4.07 18.16
CA TRP A 34 28.08 -2.71 18.66
C TRP A 34 27.33 -2.76 19.99
N PRO A 35 28.04 -2.97 21.11
CA PRO A 35 27.45 -3.10 22.44
C PRO A 35 26.42 -2.01 22.77
N HIS A 36 26.71 -0.75 22.44
CA HIS A 36 25.88 0.40 22.81
C HIS A 36 24.76 0.75 21.83
N ILE A 37 24.53 -0.05 20.78
CA ILE A 37 23.44 0.19 19.84
C ILE A 37 22.10 -0.08 20.53
N LYS A 38 21.14 0.87 20.45
CA LYS A 38 19.83 0.65 21.08
C LYS A 38 18.87 0.03 20.09
N LEU A 39 18.13 -0.95 20.59
CA LEU A 39 17.14 -1.69 19.83
C LEU A 39 15.79 -0.96 19.86
N ALA A 40 15.23 -0.61 18.71
CA ALA A 40 13.92 0.03 18.66
C ALA A 40 12.80 -1.00 18.38
N MET A 41 12.65 -1.44 17.13
CA MET A 41 11.58 -2.33 16.69
C MET A 41 11.99 -3.10 15.44
N GLY A 42 11.56 -4.36 15.32
CA GLY A 42 11.71 -5.13 14.09
C GLY A 42 10.65 -6.21 13.94
N PRO A 43 9.75 -6.11 12.96
CA PRO A 43 8.80 -7.17 12.65
C PRO A 43 9.34 -8.09 11.54
N ALA A 44 8.81 -9.31 11.49
CA ALA A 44 8.81 -10.09 10.27
C ALA A 44 7.90 -9.46 9.21
N THR A 45 8.26 -9.61 7.94
CA THR A 45 7.47 -9.20 6.77
C THR A 45 7.12 -10.40 5.89
N ASP A 46 6.19 -10.19 4.97
CA ASP A 46 5.73 -11.20 4.00
C ASP A 46 6.86 -11.79 3.14
N ASP A 47 7.99 -11.09 3.02
CA ASP A 47 9.14 -11.51 2.21
C ASP A 47 10.48 -11.48 2.96
N GLY A 48 10.48 -11.17 4.26
CA GLY A 48 11.69 -11.05 5.05
C GLY A 48 11.45 -10.51 6.45
N TYR A 49 12.28 -9.57 6.87
CA TYR A 49 12.21 -8.87 8.14
C TYR A 49 13.03 -7.58 8.07
N TYR A 50 12.84 -6.71 9.04
CA TYR A 50 13.77 -5.60 9.28
C TYR A 50 13.94 -5.33 10.76
N PHE A 51 15.00 -4.62 11.11
CA PHE A 51 15.19 -4.09 12.46
C PHE A 51 15.65 -2.65 12.46
N ASP A 52 15.04 -1.84 13.30
CA ASP A 52 15.39 -0.45 13.53
C ASP A 52 16.33 -0.32 14.74
N PHE A 53 17.48 0.29 14.47
CA PHE A 53 18.51 0.59 15.44
C PHE A 53 18.65 2.08 15.66
N ASP A 54 18.88 2.48 16.90
CA ASP A 54 19.40 3.80 17.21
C ASP A 54 20.93 3.71 17.21
N PRO A 55 21.60 4.30 16.20
CA PRO A 55 23.05 4.19 16.07
C PRO A 55 23.80 5.13 17.04
N ILE A 56 23.11 5.89 17.90
CA ILE A 56 23.75 6.83 18.80
C ILE A 56 24.14 6.14 20.11
N ASP A 57 25.45 6.09 20.38
CA ASP A 57 25.99 5.57 21.65
C ASP A 57 25.73 6.53 22.84
N GLU A 58 26.06 6.08 24.05
CA GLU A 58 25.88 6.87 25.27
C GLU A 58 26.70 8.18 25.31
N SER A 59 27.78 8.25 24.54
CA SER A 59 28.65 9.42 24.42
C SER A 59 28.18 10.40 23.34
N GLY A 60 27.11 10.06 22.60
CA GLY A 60 26.57 10.86 21.50
C GLY A 60 27.25 10.63 20.16
N ASN A 61 28.14 9.64 20.03
CA ASN A 61 28.74 9.29 18.75
C ASN A 61 27.79 8.42 17.93
N THR A 62 27.82 8.59 16.61
CA THR A 62 27.02 7.79 15.68
C THR A 62 27.82 6.59 15.18
N ILE A 63 27.34 5.39 15.50
CA ILE A 63 27.77 4.13 14.90
C ILE A 63 27.36 4.16 13.43
N LYS A 64 28.34 4.10 12.52
CA LYS A 64 28.04 4.04 11.10
C LYS A 64 27.73 2.59 10.72
N VAL A 65 26.45 2.30 10.55
CA VAL A 65 25.96 1.01 10.04
C VAL A 65 25.75 1.12 8.53
N SER A 66 26.29 0.17 7.76
CA SER A 66 26.22 0.16 6.31
C SER A 66 26.21 -1.26 5.74
N GLU A 67 25.96 -1.39 4.43
CA GLU A 67 26.02 -2.70 3.74
C GLU A 67 27.41 -3.35 3.80
N ALA A 68 28.47 -2.57 4.05
CA ALA A 68 29.83 -3.10 4.26
C ALA A 68 29.98 -3.92 5.55
N ASP A 69 29.03 -3.76 6.50
CA ASP A 69 29.03 -4.48 7.77
C ASP A 69 28.24 -5.80 7.69
N PHE A 70 27.56 -6.06 6.57
CA PHE A 70 26.68 -7.22 6.42
C PHE A 70 27.41 -8.56 6.53
N GLU A 71 28.63 -8.67 6.00
CA GLU A 71 29.43 -9.90 6.13
C GLU A 71 29.67 -10.26 7.60
N GLN A 72 30.07 -9.28 8.43
CA GLN A 72 30.32 -9.49 9.86
C GLN A 72 29.02 -9.77 10.64
N LEU A 73 27.93 -9.08 10.30
CA LEU A 73 26.62 -9.34 10.91
C LEU A 73 26.13 -10.76 10.59
N GLU A 74 26.18 -11.15 9.31
CA GLU A 74 25.77 -12.49 8.87
C GLU A 74 26.63 -13.59 9.52
N GLU A 75 27.94 -13.39 9.66
CA GLU A 75 28.83 -14.30 10.41
C GLU A 75 28.38 -14.47 11.86
N LYS A 76 28.01 -13.39 12.55
CA LYS A 76 27.51 -13.45 13.93
C LYS A 76 26.13 -14.10 14.03
N MET A 77 25.24 -13.84 13.09
CA MET A 77 23.95 -14.52 13.00
C MET A 77 24.13 -16.03 12.78
N GLN A 78 25.06 -16.43 11.91
CA GLN A 78 25.37 -17.84 11.66
C GLN A 78 25.97 -18.49 12.91
N TRP A 79 26.84 -17.78 13.63
CA TRP A 79 27.36 -18.23 14.91
C TRP A 79 26.23 -18.47 15.92
N LEU A 80 25.30 -17.52 16.11
CA LEU A 80 24.14 -17.67 17.01
C LEU A 80 23.22 -18.84 16.60
N LYS A 81 22.99 -19.04 15.30
CA LYS A 81 22.28 -20.20 14.76
C LYS A 81 22.98 -21.51 15.10
N SER A 82 24.32 -21.54 15.02
CA SER A 82 25.13 -22.74 15.30
C SER A 82 25.09 -23.18 16.78
N LEU A 83 24.81 -22.25 17.70
CA LEU A 83 24.68 -22.52 19.13
C LEU A 83 23.40 -23.29 19.50
N LYS A 84 22.41 -23.36 18.60
CA LYS A 84 21.13 -24.07 18.82
C LYS A 84 20.41 -23.61 20.08
N LEU A 85 20.32 -22.30 20.27
CA LEU A 85 19.76 -21.70 21.47
C LEU A 85 18.24 -21.91 21.50
N PRO A 86 17.66 -22.32 22.65
CA PRO A 86 16.21 -22.40 22.79
C PRO A 86 15.60 -21.00 22.74
N ILE A 87 14.39 -20.89 22.21
CA ILE A 87 13.60 -19.65 22.20
C ILE A 87 12.37 -19.87 23.06
N SER A 88 12.16 -19.01 24.05
CA SER A 88 11.06 -19.17 24.99
C SER A 88 10.31 -17.88 25.26
N ARG A 89 8.99 -17.95 25.20
CA ARG A 89 8.09 -16.84 25.55
C ARG A 89 7.84 -16.84 27.04
N GLN A 90 7.87 -15.66 27.64
CA GLN A 90 7.46 -15.44 29.02
C GLN A 90 6.52 -14.24 29.11
N GLU A 91 5.38 -14.42 29.75
CA GLU A 91 4.55 -13.28 30.18
C GLU A 91 5.09 -12.72 31.49
N ILE A 92 5.29 -11.42 31.52
CA ILE A 92 5.81 -10.70 32.68
C ILE A 92 4.94 -9.51 33.00
N SER A 93 5.01 -9.01 34.23
CA SER A 93 4.31 -7.78 34.59
C SER A 93 4.93 -6.56 33.90
N LEU A 94 4.12 -5.51 33.72
CA LEU A 94 4.59 -4.23 33.20
C LEU A 94 5.76 -3.66 34.02
N GLU A 95 5.72 -3.83 35.34
CA GLU A 95 6.78 -3.38 36.25
C GLU A 95 8.09 -4.15 36.03
N GLU A 96 8.02 -5.47 35.87
CA GLU A 96 9.21 -6.29 35.55
C GLU A 96 9.79 -5.93 34.18
N ALA A 97 8.94 -5.70 33.18
CA ALA A 97 9.36 -5.29 31.85
C ALA A 97 10.03 -3.90 31.87
N LYS A 98 9.44 -2.92 32.55
CA LYS A 98 10.03 -1.58 32.71
C LYS A 98 11.38 -1.63 33.42
N LYS A 99 11.56 -2.55 34.36
CA LYS A 99 12.85 -2.78 35.01
C LYS A 99 13.86 -3.40 34.03
N LEU A 100 13.43 -4.41 33.28
CA LEU A 100 14.27 -5.16 32.33
C LEU A 100 14.79 -4.28 31.18
N PHE A 101 13.97 -3.33 30.70
CA PHE A 101 14.29 -2.43 29.60
C PHE A 101 14.49 -0.97 30.04
N SER A 102 14.87 -0.74 31.29
CA SER A 102 14.99 0.60 31.89
C SER A 102 16.00 1.53 31.18
N ASP A 103 16.95 0.97 30.45
CA ASP A 103 17.98 1.65 29.67
C ASP A 103 17.56 1.93 28.20
N ASN A 104 16.42 1.40 27.76
CA ASN A 104 15.97 1.48 26.37
C ASN A 104 14.69 2.33 26.23
N PRO A 105 14.80 3.59 25.77
CA PRO A 105 13.66 4.50 25.67
C PRO A 105 12.57 4.02 24.70
N TYR A 106 12.93 3.31 23.63
CA TYR A 106 11.98 2.80 22.63
C TYR A 106 11.12 1.67 23.20
N LYS A 107 11.73 0.79 24.00
CA LYS A 107 11.03 -0.31 24.66
C LYS A 107 10.13 0.21 25.79
N LEU A 108 10.55 1.24 26.53
CA LEU A 108 9.71 1.91 27.53
C LEU A 108 8.47 2.56 26.89
N ASP A 109 8.65 3.28 25.77
CA ASP A 109 7.55 3.88 25.01
C ASP A 109 6.56 2.82 24.47
N THR A 110 7.10 1.70 23.96
CA THR A 110 6.29 0.54 23.54
C THR A 110 5.49 -0.04 24.72
N LEU A 111 6.10 -0.19 25.89
CA LEU A 111 5.43 -0.67 27.10
C LEU A 111 4.31 0.26 27.57
N ASP A 112 4.50 1.58 27.47
CA ASP A 112 3.45 2.55 27.80
C ASP A 112 2.27 2.43 26.82
N THR A 113 2.54 2.16 25.54
CA THR A 113 1.50 1.89 24.54
C THR A 113 0.72 0.61 24.85
N ILE A 114 1.42 -0.48 25.20
CA ILE A 114 0.79 -1.75 25.61
C ILE A 114 -0.10 -1.54 26.84
N ALA A 115 0.39 -0.79 27.83
CA ALA A 115 -0.35 -0.48 29.05
C ALA A 115 -1.64 0.33 28.78
N GLN A 116 -1.60 1.27 27.83
CA GLN A 116 -2.78 2.05 27.43
C GLN A 116 -3.85 1.20 26.74
N ARG A 117 -3.44 0.20 25.95
CA ARG A 117 -4.36 -0.74 25.29
C ARG A 117 -4.94 -1.79 26.24
N GLY A 118 -4.26 -2.05 27.37
CA GLY A 118 -4.63 -3.10 28.31
C GLY A 118 -4.18 -4.50 27.86
N ASP A 119 -3.22 -4.57 26.94
CA ASP A 119 -2.68 -5.83 26.41
C ASP A 119 -1.71 -6.48 27.41
N SER A 120 -1.51 -7.80 27.30
CA SER A 120 -0.51 -8.50 28.10
C SER A 120 0.91 -8.20 27.60
N VAL A 121 1.86 -8.12 28.53
CA VAL A 121 3.28 -7.92 28.21
C VAL A 121 3.98 -9.28 28.10
N SER A 122 4.63 -9.53 26.98
CA SER A 122 5.48 -10.72 26.81
C SER A 122 6.88 -10.36 26.34
N VAL A 123 7.83 -11.17 26.77
CA VAL A 123 9.22 -11.14 26.31
C VAL A 123 9.60 -12.49 25.73
N TYR A 124 10.57 -12.47 24.83
CA TYR A 124 11.18 -13.66 24.27
C TYR A 124 12.64 -13.74 24.68
N TRP A 125 13.03 -14.88 25.24
CA TRP A 125 14.41 -15.20 25.56
C TRP A 125 15.02 -16.02 24.44
N THR A 126 16.20 -15.61 23.96
CA THR A 126 17.06 -16.42 23.09
C THR A 126 18.17 -17.00 23.94
N GLY A 127 18.19 -18.31 24.14
CA GLY A 127 19.07 -18.97 25.12
C GLY A 127 18.33 -19.42 26.37
N ASP A 128 19.03 -20.15 27.25
CA ASP A 128 18.44 -20.65 28.49
C ASP A 128 18.22 -19.50 29.48
N SER A 129 16.95 -19.13 29.73
CA SER A 129 16.59 -18.02 30.63
C SER A 129 16.88 -18.31 32.10
N SER A 130 17.00 -19.58 32.51
CA SER A 130 17.48 -19.93 33.86
C SER A 130 18.91 -19.49 34.09
N LEU A 131 19.60 -19.36 32.96
CA LEU A 131 20.79 -18.58 32.75
C LEU A 131 20.77 -17.29 33.58
N ALA A 132 19.82 -16.40 33.28
CA ALA A 132 19.78 -14.91 33.39
C ALA A 132 20.11 -14.26 34.76
N GLY A 133 20.51 -15.05 35.78
CA GLY A 133 20.89 -14.63 37.14
C GLY A 133 22.35 -14.16 37.35
N GLU A 134 22.95 -14.48 38.50
CA GLU A 134 24.09 -13.73 39.10
C GLU A 134 25.46 -13.77 38.35
N ASN A 135 25.63 -14.56 37.29
CA ASN A 135 26.95 -14.87 36.68
C ASN A 135 27.12 -14.40 35.23
N TYR A 136 26.59 -13.22 34.86
CA TYR A 136 26.75 -12.68 33.50
C TYR A 136 27.60 -11.44 33.38
N VAL A 137 28.28 -11.37 32.23
CA VAL A 137 28.73 -10.09 31.69
C VAL A 137 27.61 -9.51 30.84
N ASN A 138 27.09 -8.36 31.29
CA ASN A 138 26.15 -7.54 30.55
C ASN A 138 26.96 -6.61 29.61
N LEU A 139 26.77 -6.75 28.29
CA LEU A 139 27.41 -5.90 27.27
C LEU A 139 26.38 -5.05 26.49
N SER A 140 25.27 -4.65 27.12
CA SER A 140 24.19 -3.77 26.58
C SER A 140 23.24 -4.35 25.49
N ASN A 141 22.70 -5.57 25.51
CA ASN A 141 22.37 -6.52 26.60
C ASN A 141 22.17 -7.93 26.00
N GLY A 142 23.22 -8.50 25.40
CA GLY A 142 23.41 -9.95 25.37
C GLY A 142 24.16 -10.35 26.64
N PHE A 143 23.80 -11.49 27.21
CA PHE A 143 24.39 -12.03 28.41
C PHE A 143 25.35 -13.17 28.05
N TYR A 144 26.62 -13.03 28.42
CA TYR A 144 27.63 -14.08 28.29
C TYR A 144 27.97 -14.67 29.66
N THR A 145 27.88 -16.00 29.79
CA THR A 145 28.35 -16.69 31.00
C THR A 145 29.87 -16.88 30.98
N GLU A 146 30.47 -17.21 32.12
CA GLU A 146 31.88 -17.66 32.22
C GLU A 146 32.20 -18.88 31.33
N ASN A 147 31.19 -19.56 30.78
CA ASN A 147 31.29 -20.74 29.91
C ASN A 147 30.87 -20.46 28.45
N ASP A 148 30.88 -19.20 28.00
CA ASP A 148 30.54 -18.79 26.62
C ASP A 148 29.09 -19.10 26.18
N GLN A 149 28.14 -19.24 27.11
CA GLN A 149 26.73 -19.39 26.76
C GLN A 149 26.08 -18.02 26.54
N PHE A 150 25.42 -17.85 25.40
CA PHE A 150 24.70 -16.64 25.01
C PHE A 150 23.24 -16.71 25.46
N VAL A 151 22.77 -15.67 26.16
CA VAL A 151 21.36 -15.44 26.48
C VAL A 151 21.00 -14.01 26.13
N SER A 152 19.87 -13.76 25.47
CA SER A 152 19.33 -12.42 25.24
C SER A 152 17.83 -12.40 25.52
N VAL A 153 17.29 -11.19 25.67
CA VAL A 153 15.86 -10.98 25.87
C VAL A 153 15.39 -9.76 25.09
N ASP A 154 14.25 -9.89 24.41
CA ASP A 154 13.59 -8.78 23.75
C ASP A 154 12.09 -8.71 24.04
N LEU A 155 11.54 -7.49 23.99
CA LEU A 155 10.11 -7.24 24.11
C LEU A 155 9.44 -7.60 22.78
N CYS A 156 8.69 -8.69 22.76
CA CYS A 156 8.09 -9.23 21.55
C CYS A 156 6.82 -10.05 21.86
N ALA A 157 5.84 -9.99 20.95
CA ALA A 157 4.60 -10.78 21.01
C ALA A 157 4.74 -12.16 20.33
N GLY A 158 5.71 -12.33 19.44
CA GLY A 158 5.90 -13.53 18.61
C GLY A 158 4.91 -13.61 17.44
N PRO A 159 4.73 -14.79 16.84
CA PRO A 159 5.36 -16.07 17.19
C PRO A 159 6.81 -16.20 16.68
N HIS A 160 7.57 -17.11 17.28
CA HIS A 160 8.93 -17.51 16.90
C HIS A 160 9.01 -19.02 16.65
N VAL A 161 10.14 -19.48 16.09
CA VAL A 161 10.50 -20.90 16.13
C VAL A 161 11.03 -21.28 17.52
N ASP A 162 11.11 -22.56 17.84
CA ASP A 162 11.48 -23.04 19.18
C ASP A 162 13.00 -22.99 19.43
N ASN A 163 13.81 -22.93 18.36
CA ASN A 163 15.26 -22.99 18.43
C ASN A 163 15.93 -22.20 17.31
N THR A 164 17.05 -21.52 17.61
CA THR A 164 17.79 -20.73 16.60
C THR A 164 18.27 -21.57 15.41
N SER A 165 18.49 -22.88 15.59
CA SER A 165 18.90 -23.77 14.49
C SER A 165 17.79 -24.04 13.47
N GLN A 166 16.54 -23.69 13.78
CA GLN A 166 15.40 -23.79 12.85
C GLN A 166 15.33 -22.59 11.90
N VAL A 167 16.14 -21.56 12.11
CA VAL A 167 16.36 -20.54 11.08
C VAL A 167 17.11 -21.18 9.93
N GLY A 168 16.50 -21.19 8.74
CA GLY A 168 17.11 -21.70 7.52
C GLY A 168 18.20 -20.77 6.97
N GLU A 169 18.26 -20.60 5.66
CA GLU A 169 19.22 -19.71 5.01
C GLU A 169 18.73 -18.28 5.01
N PHE A 170 19.60 -17.31 5.30
CA PHE A 170 19.25 -15.91 5.41
C PHE A 170 20.25 -15.00 4.71
N LYS A 171 19.81 -13.78 4.38
CA LYS A 171 20.63 -12.74 3.76
C LYS A 171 20.19 -11.35 4.19
N LEU A 172 21.14 -10.47 4.51
CA LEU A 172 20.88 -9.04 4.69
C LEU A 172 20.85 -8.35 3.32
N LEU A 173 19.88 -7.46 3.13
CA LEU A 173 19.49 -6.94 1.81
C LEU A 173 19.88 -5.47 1.60
N SER A 174 19.58 -4.60 2.56
CA SER A 174 19.84 -3.15 2.43
C SER A 174 19.76 -2.42 3.77
N VAL A 175 20.30 -1.21 3.81
CA VAL A 175 20.18 -0.27 4.93
C VAL A 175 19.33 0.94 4.51
N ALA A 176 18.39 1.35 5.35
CA ALA A 176 17.54 2.51 5.13
C ALA A 176 17.44 3.40 6.40
N GLY A 177 16.95 4.64 6.23
CA GLY A 177 16.54 5.47 7.35
C GLY A 177 15.06 5.27 7.64
N ALA A 178 14.68 5.21 8.92
CA ALA A 178 13.29 5.20 9.36
C ALA A 178 13.10 6.24 10.46
N TYR A 179 11.86 6.72 10.67
CA TYR A 179 11.55 7.60 11.79
C TYR A 179 10.70 6.85 12.82
N TRP A 180 10.98 7.06 14.10
CA TRP A 180 10.18 6.44 15.17
C TRP A 180 8.69 6.84 15.04
N HIS A 181 7.78 5.87 15.16
CA HIS A 181 6.34 6.02 14.86
C HIS A 181 5.99 6.53 13.45
N GLY A 182 6.93 6.52 12.50
CA GLY A 182 6.72 7.01 11.15
C GLY A 182 6.59 8.53 11.02
N ASP A 183 6.85 9.29 12.09
CA ASP A 183 6.78 10.76 12.08
C ASP A 183 8.16 11.37 11.87
N GLU A 184 8.35 12.14 10.80
CA GLU A 184 9.59 12.85 10.47
C GLU A 184 10.11 13.80 11.57
N LYS A 185 9.25 14.19 12.52
CA LYS A 185 9.63 15.00 13.68
C LYS A 185 10.31 14.18 14.77
N ASN A 186 10.16 12.87 14.75
CA ASN A 186 10.78 11.97 15.71
C ASN A 186 12.22 11.63 15.32
N LYS A 187 12.90 10.91 16.20
CA LYS A 187 14.29 10.50 15.99
C LYS A 187 14.40 9.58 14.77
N MET A 188 15.37 9.87 13.91
CA MET A 188 15.75 9.01 12.79
C MET A 188 16.55 7.80 13.31
N LEU A 189 16.16 6.62 12.86
CA LEU A 189 16.72 5.31 13.15
C LEU A 189 17.36 4.73 11.90
N THR A 190 18.25 3.76 12.08
CA THR A 190 18.85 2.99 11.00
C THR A 190 18.18 1.64 10.90
N ARG A 191 17.51 1.39 9.77
CA ARG A 191 16.81 0.14 9.46
C ARG A 191 17.71 -0.79 8.66
N ILE A 192 17.87 -2.02 9.10
CA ILE A 192 18.49 -3.09 8.29
C ILE A 192 17.40 -4.06 7.83
N TYR A 193 17.31 -4.29 6.52
CA TYR A 193 16.43 -5.28 5.92
C TYR A 193 17.16 -6.61 5.73
N GLY A 194 16.47 -7.71 5.99
CA GLY A 194 16.94 -9.07 5.72
C GLY A 194 15.83 -9.99 5.27
N THR A 195 16.19 -11.18 4.80
CA THR A 195 15.25 -12.25 4.46
C THR A 195 15.76 -13.59 4.95
N ALA A 196 14.85 -14.56 5.11
CA ALA A 196 15.16 -15.93 5.49
C ALA A 196 14.21 -16.91 4.80
N PHE A 197 14.77 -18.04 4.36
CA PHE A 197 14.10 -19.16 3.69
C PHE A 197 14.54 -20.50 4.29
N ASP A 198 13.74 -21.53 4.10
CA ASP A 198 13.98 -22.88 4.63
C ASP A 198 15.20 -23.57 3.99
N SER A 199 15.58 -23.14 2.77
CA SER A 199 16.60 -23.76 1.95
C SER A 199 17.43 -22.72 1.19
N ALA A 200 18.67 -23.10 0.84
CA ALA A 200 19.56 -22.28 0.02
C ALA A 200 19.00 -22.05 -1.40
N GLU A 201 18.27 -23.03 -1.93
CA GLU A 201 17.63 -22.94 -3.24
C GLU A 201 16.53 -21.88 -3.24
N ALA A 202 15.61 -21.90 -2.27
CA ALA A 202 14.56 -20.88 -2.14
C ALA A 202 15.13 -19.47 -1.92
N LEU A 203 16.20 -19.32 -1.10
CA LEU A 203 16.89 -18.05 -0.94
C LEU A 203 17.50 -17.57 -2.27
N HIS A 204 18.19 -18.45 -2.99
CA HIS A 204 18.79 -18.10 -4.27
C HIS A 204 17.75 -17.69 -5.32
N GLU A 205 16.62 -18.40 -5.40
CA GLU A 205 15.49 -18.03 -6.26
C GLU A 205 14.94 -16.64 -5.91
N TYR A 206 14.74 -16.35 -4.62
CA TYR A 206 14.27 -15.04 -4.17
C TYR A 206 15.27 -13.92 -4.52
N LEU A 207 16.57 -14.14 -4.31
CA LEU A 207 17.60 -13.14 -4.63
C LEU A 207 17.69 -12.91 -6.15
N HIS A 208 17.65 -13.96 -6.96
CA HIS A 208 17.59 -13.86 -8.41
C HIS A 208 16.34 -13.11 -8.88
N PHE A 209 15.19 -13.37 -8.24
CA PHE A 209 13.95 -12.64 -8.50
C PHE A 209 14.07 -11.15 -8.19
N GLN A 210 14.66 -10.79 -7.04
CA GLN A 210 14.91 -9.39 -6.66
C GLN A 210 15.84 -8.68 -7.65
N GLU A 211 16.86 -9.37 -8.16
CA GLU A 211 17.74 -8.83 -9.20
C GLU A 211 16.99 -8.58 -10.52
N GLU A 212 16.18 -9.53 -10.97
CA GLU A 212 15.34 -9.35 -12.16
C GLU A 212 14.31 -8.21 -11.96
N ALA A 213 13.74 -8.07 -10.76
CA ALA A 213 12.86 -6.97 -10.42
C ALA A 213 13.56 -5.61 -10.51
N LYS A 214 14.77 -5.48 -9.95
CA LYS A 214 15.59 -4.26 -10.05
C LYS A 214 15.94 -3.93 -11.51
N ARG A 215 16.25 -4.94 -12.33
CA ARG A 215 16.55 -4.75 -13.76
C ARG A 215 15.35 -4.29 -14.57
N ARG A 216 14.14 -4.63 -14.14
CA ARG A 216 12.87 -4.28 -14.81
C ARG A 216 12.18 -3.07 -14.19
N ASP A 217 12.79 -2.42 -13.21
CA ASP A 217 12.25 -1.22 -12.58
C ASP A 217 12.12 -0.08 -13.60
N HIS A 218 10.93 0.50 -13.70
CA HIS A 218 10.63 1.62 -14.62
C HIS A 218 11.48 2.85 -14.34
N LYS A 219 11.99 3.04 -13.11
CA LYS A 219 12.94 4.12 -12.78
C LYS A 219 14.29 3.92 -13.45
N VAL A 220 14.64 2.69 -13.80
CA VAL A 220 15.86 2.35 -14.54
C VAL A 220 15.56 2.36 -16.04
N LEU A 221 14.53 1.63 -16.47
CA LEU A 221 14.19 1.47 -17.88
C LEU A 221 13.63 2.74 -18.53
N GLY A 222 12.80 3.50 -17.80
CA GLY A 222 12.16 4.71 -18.30
C GLY A 222 13.16 5.74 -18.83
N PRO A 223 14.18 6.13 -18.04
CA PRO A 223 15.26 6.99 -18.51
C PRO A 223 16.11 6.34 -19.61
N GLN A 224 16.43 5.04 -19.52
CA GLN A 224 17.22 4.33 -20.54
C GLN A 224 16.54 4.33 -21.91
N PHE A 225 15.22 4.19 -21.95
CA PHE A 225 14.44 4.23 -23.17
C PHE A 225 14.00 5.64 -23.59
N ASP A 226 14.36 6.66 -22.81
CA ASP A 226 13.95 8.05 -23.02
C ASP A 226 12.42 8.18 -23.04
N LEU A 227 11.74 7.70 -21.99
CA LEU A 227 10.27 7.78 -21.85
C LEU A 227 9.81 8.93 -20.96
N PHE A 228 10.50 9.17 -19.85
CA PHE A 228 10.20 10.27 -18.94
C PHE A 228 11.45 10.72 -18.21
N THR A 229 11.39 11.91 -17.62
CA THR A 229 12.42 12.43 -16.73
C THR A 229 11.79 13.22 -15.58
N PHE A 230 12.56 13.46 -14.53
CA PHE A 230 12.20 14.34 -13.44
C PHE A 230 13.19 15.49 -13.38
N SER A 231 12.72 16.68 -13.00
CA SER A 231 13.56 17.86 -12.83
C SER A 231 13.34 18.46 -11.46
N GLU A 232 14.42 18.65 -10.70
CA GLU A 232 14.37 19.37 -9.41
C GLU A 232 13.77 20.76 -9.55
N LYS A 233 13.95 21.41 -10.71
CA LYS A 233 13.38 22.73 -10.99
C LYS A 233 11.87 22.70 -11.21
N VAL A 234 11.33 21.55 -11.62
CA VAL A 234 9.89 21.36 -11.80
C VAL A 234 9.25 20.91 -10.49
N GLY A 235 9.89 20.00 -9.76
CA GLY A 235 9.44 19.50 -8.46
C GLY A 235 9.30 17.99 -8.43
N GLY A 236 9.42 17.41 -7.22
CA GLY A 236 9.25 15.97 -7.01
C GLY A 236 7.83 15.51 -7.33
N GLY A 237 7.69 14.33 -7.93
CA GLY A 237 6.39 13.74 -8.24
C GLY A 237 5.66 14.41 -9.41
N LEU A 238 6.37 15.18 -10.23
CA LEU A 238 5.85 15.84 -11.44
C LEU A 238 6.61 15.32 -12.67
N PRO A 239 6.20 14.17 -13.24
CA PRO A 239 6.92 13.55 -14.34
C PRO A 239 6.85 14.41 -15.61
N LEU A 240 8.00 14.56 -16.27
CA LEU A 240 8.12 15.17 -17.59
C LEU A 240 8.20 14.08 -18.65
N TRP A 241 7.20 14.03 -19.51
CA TRP A 241 7.14 13.06 -20.60
C TRP A 241 7.96 13.53 -21.79
N THR A 242 8.87 12.68 -22.25
CA THR A 242 9.69 12.92 -23.44
C THR A 242 8.87 12.57 -24.69
N PRO A 243 9.34 12.86 -25.92
CA PRO A 243 8.58 12.54 -27.14
C PRO A 243 8.13 11.07 -27.23
N LYS A 244 8.97 10.10 -26.82
CA LYS A 244 8.60 8.68 -26.86
C LYS A 244 7.61 8.30 -25.76
N GLY A 245 7.75 8.84 -24.55
CA GLY A 245 6.76 8.63 -23.50
C GLY A 245 5.41 9.24 -23.85
N THR A 246 5.40 10.45 -24.40
CA THR A 246 4.17 11.09 -24.90
C THR A 246 3.50 10.27 -25.99
N LEU A 247 4.26 9.69 -26.92
CA LEU A 247 3.71 8.76 -27.93
C LEU A 247 3.01 7.57 -27.26
N LEU A 248 3.67 6.92 -26.30
CA LEU A 248 3.10 5.76 -25.60
C LEU A 248 1.82 6.13 -24.85
N ARG A 249 1.80 7.27 -24.14
CA ARG A 249 0.60 7.79 -23.49
C ARG A 249 -0.56 8.01 -24.45
N ASN A 250 -0.28 8.62 -25.61
CA ASN A 250 -1.30 8.90 -26.61
C ASN A 250 -1.87 7.63 -27.24
N LEU A 251 -1.03 6.59 -27.43
CA LEU A 251 -1.48 5.28 -27.93
C LEU A 251 -2.42 4.61 -26.92
N LEU A 252 -2.07 4.65 -25.63
CA LEU A 252 -2.91 4.11 -24.56
C LEU A 252 -4.25 4.85 -24.44
N ASP A 253 -4.22 6.20 -24.44
CA ASP A 253 -5.45 7.02 -24.42
C ASP A 253 -6.33 6.77 -25.65
N SER A 254 -5.71 6.67 -26.84
CA SER A 254 -6.44 6.38 -28.07
C SER A 254 -7.10 5.01 -28.04
N PHE A 255 -6.41 4.00 -27.50
CA PHE A 255 -6.94 2.64 -27.42
C PHE A 255 -8.12 2.55 -26.45
N VAL A 256 -8.01 3.10 -25.24
CA VAL A 256 -9.16 3.10 -24.31
C VAL A 256 -10.32 3.94 -24.87
N TRP A 257 -10.02 5.02 -25.59
CA TRP A 257 -11.04 5.84 -26.24
C TRP A 257 -11.79 5.09 -27.34
N GLU A 258 -11.12 4.29 -28.16
CA GLU A 258 -11.77 3.46 -29.18
C GLU A 258 -12.81 2.52 -28.56
N LEU A 259 -12.45 1.84 -27.46
CA LEU A 259 -13.35 0.94 -26.73
C LEU A 259 -14.54 1.68 -26.12
N ARG A 260 -14.31 2.88 -25.57
CA ARG A 260 -15.36 3.75 -25.01
C ARG A 260 -16.29 4.29 -26.08
N GLN A 261 -15.75 4.73 -27.20
CA GLN A 261 -16.53 5.24 -28.32
C GLN A 261 -17.49 4.18 -28.85
N ALA A 262 -17.04 2.93 -28.94
CA ALA A 262 -17.88 1.80 -29.34
C ALA A 262 -19.05 1.53 -28.39
N LYS A 263 -18.96 1.98 -27.13
CA LYS A 263 -20.02 1.88 -26.11
C LYS A 263 -20.78 3.20 -25.91
N GLY A 264 -20.61 4.18 -26.81
CA GLY A 264 -21.38 5.43 -26.82
C GLY A 264 -20.97 6.45 -25.76
N TYR A 265 -19.72 6.45 -25.32
CA TYR A 265 -19.16 7.53 -24.50
C TYR A 265 -18.91 8.79 -25.33
N GLU A 266 -19.06 9.95 -24.68
CA GLU A 266 -18.75 11.26 -25.25
C GLU A 266 -17.55 11.88 -24.53
N LYS A 267 -16.63 12.50 -25.29
CA LYS A 267 -15.51 13.24 -24.71
C LYS A 267 -16.00 14.56 -24.12
N VAL A 268 -15.56 14.83 -22.91
CA VAL A 268 -15.71 16.14 -22.25
C VAL A 268 -14.34 16.67 -21.84
N GLU A 269 -14.27 17.95 -21.49
CA GLU A 269 -13.07 18.59 -20.96
C GLU A 269 -13.45 19.45 -19.75
N ILE A 270 -12.59 19.45 -18.73
CA ILE A 270 -12.88 20.10 -17.45
C ILE A 270 -11.66 20.85 -16.90
N PRO A 271 -11.85 21.95 -16.16
CA PRO A 271 -10.74 22.70 -15.58
C PRO A 271 -9.97 21.90 -14.52
N HIS A 272 -8.73 22.31 -14.23
CA HIS A 272 -7.87 21.70 -13.19
C HIS A 272 -8.01 22.35 -11.81
N ILE A 273 -8.68 23.51 -11.73
CA ILE A 273 -8.92 24.25 -10.49
C ILE A 273 -10.41 24.49 -10.31
N THR A 274 -10.85 24.52 -9.06
CA THR A 274 -12.24 24.82 -8.73
C THR A 274 -12.37 25.52 -7.37
N LYS A 275 -13.53 26.11 -7.13
CA LYS A 275 -13.89 26.70 -5.84
C LYS A 275 -14.02 25.62 -4.78
N LYS A 276 -13.71 25.99 -3.55
CA LYS A 276 -13.94 25.17 -2.34
C LYS A 276 -15.36 24.54 -2.31
N ASP A 277 -16.38 25.34 -2.62
CA ASP A 277 -17.80 24.95 -2.58
C ASP A 277 -18.08 23.62 -3.33
N LEU A 278 -17.46 23.41 -4.51
CA LEU A 278 -17.69 22.20 -5.30
C LEU A 278 -17.21 20.93 -4.54
N PHE A 279 -16.11 21.05 -3.81
CA PHE A 279 -15.55 19.95 -3.02
C PHE A 279 -16.23 19.80 -1.66
N GLU A 280 -16.79 20.86 -1.08
CA GLU A 280 -17.66 20.76 0.09
C GLU A 280 -18.98 20.05 -0.27
N THR A 281 -19.62 20.46 -1.37
CA THR A 281 -20.85 19.81 -1.86
C THR A 281 -20.61 18.33 -2.13
N SER A 282 -19.51 17.97 -2.80
CA SER A 282 -19.19 16.56 -3.08
C SER A 282 -18.65 15.78 -1.87
N GLY A 283 -18.18 16.45 -0.82
CA GLY A 283 -17.58 15.84 0.39
C GLY A 283 -16.09 15.58 0.32
N HIS A 284 -15.46 15.86 -0.81
CA HIS A 284 -14.03 15.65 -0.98
C HIS A 284 -13.18 16.66 -0.21
N TRP A 285 -13.73 17.82 0.15
CA TRP A 285 -12.99 18.83 0.89
C TRP A 285 -12.50 18.31 2.24
N ASP A 286 -13.37 17.65 3.00
CA ASP A 286 -13.03 17.13 4.33
C ASP A 286 -12.21 15.85 4.23
N LYS A 287 -12.53 14.99 3.24
CA LYS A 287 -11.85 13.69 3.08
C LYS A 287 -10.43 13.81 2.55
N PHE A 288 -10.20 14.69 1.57
CA PHE A 288 -8.87 14.93 0.98
C PHE A 288 -8.18 16.14 1.61
N LYS A 289 -8.58 16.55 2.82
CA LYS A 289 -8.16 17.81 3.44
C LYS A 289 -6.64 18.02 3.45
N ASP A 290 -5.91 16.95 3.75
CA ASP A 290 -4.45 16.92 3.86
C ASP A 290 -3.75 16.62 2.53
N GLU A 291 -4.48 16.15 1.51
CA GLU A 291 -3.99 15.81 0.17
C GLU A 291 -4.35 16.85 -0.90
N LEU A 292 -5.08 17.91 -0.54
CA LEU A 292 -5.54 18.95 -1.47
C LEU A 292 -4.53 20.08 -1.62
N PHE A 293 -4.04 20.30 -2.85
CA PHE A 293 -3.35 21.55 -3.17
C PHE A 293 -4.32 22.73 -3.16
N ARG A 294 -4.15 23.64 -2.20
CA ARG A 294 -4.97 24.84 -2.03
C ARG A 294 -4.35 26.05 -2.71
N ILE A 295 -5.21 26.91 -3.26
CA ILE A 295 -4.83 28.12 -3.97
C ILE A 295 -5.62 29.28 -3.39
N THR A 296 -4.94 30.32 -2.93
CA THR A 296 -5.56 31.59 -2.57
C THR A 296 -5.39 32.57 -3.72
N THR A 297 -6.51 33.08 -4.25
CA THR A 297 -6.45 34.08 -5.32
C THR A 297 -5.99 35.44 -4.78
N ARG A 298 -5.64 36.37 -5.67
CA ARG A 298 -5.25 37.74 -5.30
C ARG A 298 -6.37 38.50 -4.57
N GLU A 299 -7.62 38.09 -4.75
CA GLU A 299 -8.82 38.65 -4.11
C GLU A 299 -9.20 37.89 -2.82
N GLY A 300 -8.41 36.90 -2.40
CA GLY A 300 -8.64 36.12 -1.20
C GLY A 300 -9.64 34.98 -1.34
N HIS A 301 -10.03 34.61 -2.56
CA HIS A 301 -10.89 33.43 -2.78
C HIS A 301 -10.09 32.13 -2.64
N GLU A 302 -10.68 31.13 -2.01
CA GLU A 302 -10.09 29.79 -1.88
C GLU A 302 -10.51 28.89 -3.05
N PHE A 303 -9.51 28.36 -3.72
CA PHE A 303 -9.61 27.35 -4.76
C PHE A 303 -8.76 26.14 -4.38
N ALA A 304 -8.96 25.04 -5.08
CA ALA A 304 -8.07 23.89 -5.00
C ALA A 304 -7.82 23.30 -6.39
N MET A 305 -6.66 22.68 -6.57
CA MET A 305 -6.42 21.79 -7.70
C MET A 305 -7.31 20.55 -7.54
N LYS A 306 -7.81 20.01 -8.64
CA LYS A 306 -8.68 18.83 -8.59
C LYS A 306 -7.90 17.56 -8.19
N PRO A 307 -8.34 16.81 -7.16
CA PRO A 307 -7.78 15.49 -6.85
C PRO A 307 -8.47 14.35 -7.62
N MET A 308 -9.57 14.67 -8.33
CA MET A 308 -10.44 13.77 -9.09
C MET A 308 -11.34 14.56 -10.05
N ASN A 309 -12.00 13.87 -10.98
CA ASN A 309 -12.81 14.52 -12.03
C ASN A 309 -14.32 14.50 -11.76
N CYS A 310 -14.80 13.58 -10.91
CA CYS A 310 -16.23 13.35 -10.67
C CYS A 310 -17.06 14.62 -10.43
N PRO A 311 -16.69 15.54 -9.49
CA PRO A 311 -17.49 16.73 -9.22
C PRO A 311 -17.64 17.67 -10.42
N PHE A 312 -16.74 17.62 -11.40
CA PHE A 312 -16.84 18.45 -12.59
C PHE A 312 -17.80 17.83 -13.61
N HIS A 313 -17.79 16.50 -13.74
CA HIS A 313 -18.72 15.79 -14.63
C HIS A 313 -20.17 15.91 -14.15
N THR A 314 -20.40 16.01 -12.83
CA THR A 314 -21.75 16.30 -12.30
C THR A 314 -22.26 17.66 -12.77
N GLN A 315 -21.40 18.68 -12.83
CA GLN A 315 -21.80 20.01 -13.33
C GLN A 315 -22.09 19.99 -14.84
N ILE A 316 -21.37 19.15 -15.59
CA ILE A 316 -21.70 18.93 -17.01
C ILE A 316 -23.07 18.28 -17.11
N TYR A 317 -23.37 17.25 -16.31
CA TYR A 317 -24.69 16.64 -16.30
C TYR A 317 -25.77 17.67 -15.95
N ASP A 318 -25.60 18.45 -14.88
CA ASP A 318 -26.60 19.39 -14.36
C ASP A 318 -26.90 20.60 -15.28
N ARG A 319 -26.08 20.83 -16.31
CA ARG A 319 -26.22 21.99 -17.24
C ARG A 319 -27.60 22.12 -17.87
N LYS A 320 -28.35 21.03 -18.01
CA LYS A 320 -29.69 20.99 -18.59
C LYS A 320 -30.53 19.85 -17.96
N PRO A 321 -31.86 19.93 -18.03
CA PRO A 321 -32.72 18.79 -17.74
C PRO A 321 -32.48 17.63 -18.70
N HIS A 322 -32.58 16.39 -18.20
CA HIS A 322 -32.48 15.16 -19.01
C HIS A 322 -33.77 14.37 -18.95
N SER A 323 -34.19 13.80 -20.07
CA SER A 323 -35.29 12.83 -20.12
C SER A 323 -34.77 11.40 -19.93
N TYR A 324 -35.57 10.50 -19.37
CA TYR A 324 -35.28 9.06 -19.30
C TYR A 324 -34.90 8.46 -20.67
N ARG A 325 -35.36 9.06 -21.78
CA ARG A 325 -35.04 8.65 -23.16
C ARG A 325 -33.61 8.96 -23.58
N GLU A 326 -32.98 9.95 -22.95
CA GLU A 326 -31.57 10.30 -23.15
C GLU A 326 -30.66 9.47 -22.26
N MET A 327 -31.20 8.71 -21.30
CA MET A 327 -30.41 7.90 -20.37
C MET A 327 -30.01 6.56 -21.01
N PRO A 328 -28.77 6.09 -20.78
CA PRO A 328 -27.75 6.69 -19.92
C PRO A 328 -26.89 7.76 -20.62
N GLN A 329 -26.36 8.70 -19.83
CA GLN A 329 -25.38 9.70 -20.26
C GLN A 329 -23.97 9.25 -19.87
N ARG A 330 -23.03 9.23 -20.82
CA ARG A 330 -21.68 8.68 -20.62
C ARG A 330 -20.61 9.70 -20.97
N TYR A 331 -19.87 10.20 -19.97
CA TYR A 331 -18.82 11.19 -20.17
C TYR A 331 -17.45 10.59 -19.85
N ALA A 332 -16.48 10.81 -20.73
CA ALA A 332 -15.10 10.41 -20.53
C ALA A 332 -14.14 11.59 -20.71
N ASN A 333 -13.14 11.68 -19.84
CA ASN A 333 -12.07 12.66 -19.96
C ASN A 333 -10.77 12.09 -19.39
N THR A 334 -9.79 11.91 -20.28
CA THR A 334 -8.43 11.53 -19.89
C THR A 334 -7.66 12.77 -19.52
N THR A 335 -7.54 13.06 -18.23
CA THR A 335 -7.08 14.36 -17.74
C THR A 335 -6.30 14.24 -16.44
N MET A 336 -5.49 15.27 -16.16
CA MET A 336 -4.60 15.30 -15.02
C MET A 336 -5.32 15.78 -13.74
N VAL A 337 -5.13 15.03 -12.66
CA VAL A 337 -5.52 15.38 -11.29
C VAL A 337 -4.28 15.45 -10.41
N TYR A 338 -4.42 16.08 -9.24
CA TYR A 338 -3.30 16.44 -8.38
C TYR A 338 -3.57 16.07 -6.93
N ARG A 339 -2.60 15.43 -6.27
CA ARG A 339 -2.65 15.05 -4.86
C ARG A 339 -1.35 15.46 -4.17
N ASP A 340 -1.45 16.05 -2.98
CA ASP A 340 -0.31 16.51 -2.19
C ASP A 340 0.36 15.35 -1.44
N GLU A 341 0.83 14.37 -2.21
CA GLU A 341 1.58 13.22 -1.69
C GLU A 341 2.85 13.69 -0.97
N GLN A 342 3.20 13.04 0.14
CA GLN A 342 4.39 13.38 0.89
C GLN A 342 5.64 13.05 0.08
N SER A 343 6.70 13.85 0.23
CA SER A 343 7.92 13.68 -0.58
C SER A 343 8.57 12.30 -0.40
N GLY A 344 8.46 11.70 0.80
CA GLY A 344 8.98 10.36 1.09
C GLY A 344 8.19 9.22 0.44
N GLU A 345 6.96 9.49 0.00
CA GLU A 345 6.07 8.50 -0.63
C GLU A 345 6.22 8.44 -2.15
N LEU A 346 6.87 9.44 -2.75
CA LEU A 346 7.02 9.55 -4.20
C LEU A 346 7.91 8.43 -4.75
N ALA A 347 7.43 7.72 -5.76
CA ALA A 347 8.09 6.52 -6.28
C ALA A 347 8.01 6.42 -7.82
N GLY A 348 8.98 7.02 -8.52
CA GLY A 348 9.01 7.00 -9.99
C GLY A 348 7.69 7.47 -10.58
N LEU A 349 7.08 6.68 -11.47
CA LEU A 349 5.70 6.89 -11.95
C LEU A 349 4.61 6.19 -11.11
N SER A 350 4.97 5.32 -10.17
CA SER A 350 4.00 4.49 -9.42
C SER A 350 3.25 5.32 -8.37
N ARG A 351 3.90 6.33 -7.80
CA ARG A 351 3.30 7.30 -6.87
C ARG A 351 3.84 8.70 -7.15
N VAL A 352 2.98 9.59 -7.64
CA VAL A 352 3.31 10.94 -8.08
C VAL A 352 2.22 11.92 -7.70
N ARG A 353 2.55 13.21 -7.67
CA ARG A 353 1.60 14.28 -7.31
C ARG A 353 0.67 14.66 -8.44
N SER A 354 1.08 14.46 -9.69
CA SER A 354 0.27 14.72 -10.87
C SER A 354 0.05 13.44 -11.66
N ILE A 355 -1.18 12.93 -11.66
CA ILE A 355 -1.56 11.71 -12.38
C ILE A 355 -2.61 12.03 -13.44
N THR A 356 -2.53 11.38 -14.59
CA THR A 356 -3.51 11.48 -15.67
C THR A 356 -4.39 10.25 -15.63
N GLN A 357 -5.63 10.42 -15.21
CA GLN A 357 -6.58 9.32 -15.14
C GLN A 357 -7.39 9.26 -16.42
N ASP A 358 -7.61 8.05 -16.94
CA ASP A 358 -8.56 7.82 -18.02
C ASP A 358 -9.99 7.84 -17.45
N ASP A 359 -10.39 8.90 -16.77
CA ASP A 359 -11.60 8.86 -15.96
C ASP A 359 -12.87 8.91 -16.82
N ALA A 360 -13.91 8.21 -16.38
CA ALA A 360 -15.20 8.20 -17.04
C ALA A 360 -16.34 8.02 -16.04
N HIS A 361 -17.46 8.69 -16.32
CA HIS A 361 -18.63 8.73 -15.45
C HIS A 361 -19.88 8.46 -16.28
N VAL A 362 -20.65 7.45 -15.87
CA VAL A 362 -21.94 7.11 -16.47
C VAL A 362 -23.05 7.53 -15.52
N PHE A 363 -23.93 8.41 -15.96
CA PHE A 363 -25.16 8.75 -15.26
C PHE A 363 -26.26 7.89 -15.86
N CYS A 364 -26.85 7.00 -15.07
CA CYS A 364 -27.87 6.07 -15.51
C CYS A 364 -29.02 6.00 -14.51
N ARG A 365 -30.14 5.41 -14.94
CA ARG A 365 -31.24 5.07 -14.03
C ARG A 365 -30.88 3.84 -13.22
N GLU A 366 -31.49 3.64 -12.06
CA GLU A 366 -31.24 2.47 -11.20
C GLU A 366 -31.44 1.15 -11.98
N SER A 367 -32.47 1.09 -12.84
CA SER A 367 -32.75 -0.07 -13.71
C SER A 367 -31.66 -0.37 -14.75
N GLN A 368 -30.77 0.58 -15.04
CA GLN A 368 -29.72 0.48 -16.05
C GLN A 368 -28.34 0.14 -15.45
N VAL A 369 -28.16 0.26 -14.13
CA VAL A 369 -26.86 0.09 -13.44
C VAL A 369 -26.15 -1.19 -13.85
N LYS A 370 -26.87 -2.32 -13.85
CA LYS A 370 -26.32 -3.62 -14.22
C LYS A 370 -25.80 -3.65 -15.65
N GLY A 371 -26.58 -3.14 -16.61
CA GLY A 371 -26.19 -3.11 -18.03
C GLY A 371 -24.96 -2.24 -18.27
N GLU A 372 -24.88 -1.10 -17.57
CA GLU A 372 -23.73 -0.19 -17.67
C GLU A 372 -22.47 -0.76 -17.03
N ALA A 373 -22.59 -1.40 -15.86
CA ALA A 373 -21.46 -2.08 -15.24
C ALA A 373 -20.93 -3.23 -16.10
N LEU A 374 -21.80 -4.02 -16.75
CA LEU A 374 -21.38 -5.05 -17.72
C LEU A 374 -20.70 -4.44 -18.95
N ALA A 375 -21.17 -3.28 -19.44
CA ALA A 375 -20.53 -2.59 -20.56
C ALA A 375 -19.13 -2.08 -20.20
N ILE A 376 -18.93 -1.59 -18.97
CA ILE A 376 -17.60 -1.20 -18.46
C ILE A 376 -16.71 -2.43 -18.32
N TRP A 377 -17.23 -3.54 -17.78
CA TRP A 377 -16.50 -4.81 -17.68
C TRP A 377 -15.97 -5.27 -19.04
N ASP A 378 -16.79 -5.22 -20.10
CA ASP A 378 -16.36 -5.57 -21.45
C ASP A 378 -15.23 -4.68 -21.98
N ILE A 379 -15.20 -3.39 -21.60
CA ILE A 379 -14.11 -2.47 -21.95
C ILE A 379 -12.83 -2.90 -21.22
N ILE A 380 -12.92 -3.20 -19.93
CA ILE A 380 -11.79 -3.67 -19.11
C ILE A 380 -11.19 -4.94 -19.74
N GLU A 381 -11.99 -5.97 -19.99
CA GLU A 381 -11.51 -7.23 -20.57
C GLU A 381 -10.81 -7.02 -21.92
N GLN A 382 -11.39 -6.20 -22.80
CA GLN A 382 -10.80 -5.91 -24.11
C GLN A 382 -9.49 -5.12 -24.00
N PHE A 383 -9.46 -4.12 -23.12
CA PHE A 383 -8.27 -3.30 -22.91
C PHE A 383 -7.11 -4.15 -22.36
N TYR A 384 -7.33 -4.89 -21.28
CA TYR A 384 -6.28 -5.68 -20.65
C TYR A 384 -5.82 -6.85 -21.50
N LYS A 385 -6.74 -7.50 -22.22
CA LYS A 385 -6.37 -8.50 -23.23
C LYS A 385 -5.50 -7.88 -24.33
N GLY A 386 -5.84 -6.69 -24.80
CA GLY A 386 -5.06 -5.95 -25.80
C GLY A 386 -3.69 -5.51 -25.29
N ALA A 387 -3.59 -5.17 -24.00
CA ALA A 387 -2.35 -4.81 -23.33
C ALA A 387 -1.47 -6.01 -22.92
N GLY A 388 -1.93 -7.25 -23.15
CA GLY A 388 -1.17 -8.46 -22.87
C GLY A 388 -1.33 -9.05 -21.46
N PHE A 389 -2.30 -8.55 -20.68
CA PHE A 389 -2.65 -9.14 -19.38
C PHE A 389 -3.64 -10.29 -19.61
N SER A 390 -3.13 -11.52 -19.52
CA SER A 390 -3.93 -12.74 -19.58
C SER A 390 -4.35 -13.13 -18.17
N ASN A 391 -5.64 -12.97 -17.85
CA ASN A 391 -6.31 -13.33 -16.58
C ASN A 391 -6.26 -12.23 -15.52
N LEU A 392 -7.38 -11.50 -15.41
CA LEU A 392 -7.66 -10.63 -14.28
C LEU A 392 -8.42 -11.42 -13.22
N LYS A 393 -7.98 -11.35 -11.97
CA LYS A 393 -8.72 -11.89 -10.83
C LYS A 393 -9.65 -10.81 -10.30
N VAL A 394 -10.88 -11.18 -9.98
CA VAL A 394 -11.88 -10.21 -9.52
C VAL A 394 -11.89 -10.15 -8.00
N ARG A 395 -11.91 -8.94 -7.45
CA ARG A 395 -12.11 -8.68 -6.02
C ARG A 395 -13.38 -7.87 -5.84
N LEU A 396 -14.31 -8.36 -5.05
CA LEU A 396 -15.47 -7.60 -4.61
C LEU A 396 -15.13 -6.90 -3.30
N SER A 397 -14.93 -5.59 -3.36
CA SER A 397 -14.53 -4.77 -2.23
C SER A 397 -15.78 -4.22 -1.53
N LEU A 398 -15.95 -4.61 -0.26
CA LEU A 398 -17.14 -4.37 0.55
C LEU A 398 -16.86 -3.31 1.63
N HIS A 399 -17.92 -2.80 2.27
CA HIS A 399 -17.75 -1.99 3.49
C HIS A 399 -17.13 -2.82 4.62
N ASP A 400 -16.57 -2.13 5.62
CA ASP A 400 -16.22 -2.73 6.89
C ASP A 400 -17.47 -2.75 7.80
N PRO A 401 -18.02 -3.92 8.14
CA PRO A 401 -19.20 -4.02 9.00
C PRO A 401 -18.96 -3.48 10.42
N GLU A 402 -17.72 -3.48 10.90
CA GLU A 402 -17.38 -3.01 12.25
C GLU A 402 -17.18 -1.49 12.30
N HIS A 403 -16.99 -0.85 11.15
CA HIS A 403 -16.61 0.57 11.02
C HIS A 403 -17.46 1.33 9.99
N MET A 404 -18.78 1.22 10.09
CA MET A 404 -19.72 1.85 9.17
C MET A 404 -19.60 3.39 9.13
N GLU A 405 -19.12 4.01 10.20
CA GLU A 405 -18.84 5.45 10.30
C GLU A 405 -17.83 5.97 9.26
N ASN A 406 -17.02 5.08 8.67
CA ASN A 406 -16.08 5.41 7.61
C ASN A 406 -16.73 5.54 6.22
N TYR A 407 -18.00 5.18 6.10
CA TYR A 407 -18.75 5.11 4.84
C TYR A 407 -19.96 6.08 4.84
N LEU A 408 -20.33 6.57 3.66
CA LEU A 408 -21.48 7.43 3.44
C LEU A 408 -22.71 6.59 3.09
N GLY A 409 -23.84 6.94 3.68
CA GLY A 409 -25.13 6.26 3.50
C GLY A 409 -25.46 5.31 4.66
N ASP A 410 -26.58 4.61 4.54
CA ASP A 410 -27.03 3.59 5.50
C ASP A 410 -26.63 2.17 5.08
N GLU A 411 -26.58 1.25 6.05
CA GLU A 411 -26.20 -0.15 5.86
C GLU A 411 -27.10 -0.87 4.85
N GLU A 412 -28.39 -0.54 4.78
CA GLU A 412 -29.34 -1.17 3.85
C GLU A 412 -28.97 -0.86 2.39
N THR A 413 -28.67 0.41 2.10
CA THR A 413 -28.21 0.86 0.78
C THR A 413 -26.91 0.19 0.38
N TRP A 414 -26.00 -0.02 1.34
CA TRP A 414 -24.73 -0.70 1.13
C TRP A 414 -24.90 -2.18 0.81
N LEU A 415 -25.64 -2.91 1.64
CA LEU A 415 -25.93 -4.32 1.41
C LEU A 415 -26.65 -4.54 0.07
N TYR A 416 -27.55 -3.62 -0.30
CA TYR A 416 -28.20 -3.65 -1.61
C TYR A 416 -27.18 -3.51 -2.75
N ALA A 417 -26.32 -2.49 -2.70
CA ALA A 417 -25.29 -2.25 -3.71
C ALA A 417 -24.29 -3.42 -3.82
N GLU A 418 -23.85 -3.98 -2.70
CA GLU A 418 -22.94 -5.12 -2.66
C GLU A 418 -23.56 -6.36 -3.28
N ASN A 419 -24.83 -6.64 -2.98
CA ASN A 419 -25.55 -7.78 -3.57
C ASN A 419 -25.75 -7.59 -5.08
N GLN A 420 -26.03 -6.38 -5.55
CA GLN A 420 -26.09 -6.11 -6.99
C GLN A 420 -24.76 -6.40 -7.69
N LEU A 421 -23.62 -5.97 -7.12
CA LEU A 421 -22.31 -6.25 -7.69
C LEU A 421 -21.96 -7.74 -7.62
N ARG A 422 -22.30 -8.42 -6.52
CA ARG A 422 -22.13 -9.86 -6.36
C ARG A 422 -22.90 -10.66 -7.42
N ASP A 423 -24.14 -10.27 -7.70
CA ASP A 423 -24.96 -10.91 -8.73
C ASP A 423 -24.41 -10.66 -10.14
N LEU A 424 -23.87 -9.46 -10.40
CA LEU A 424 -23.19 -9.14 -11.66
C LEU A 424 -21.97 -10.04 -11.89
N ILE A 425 -21.13 -10.22 -10.86
CA ILE A 425 -19.95 -11.08 -10.94
C ILE A 425 -20.35 -12.54 -11.21
N LYS A 426 -21.37 -13.04 -10.51
CA LYS A 426 -21.92 -14.39 -10.73
C LYS A 426 -22.43 -14.60 -12.15
N GLU A 427 -23.09 -13.60 -12.74
CA GLU A 427 -23.56 -13.67 -14.12
C GLU A 427 -22.41 -13.74 -15.14
N LYS A 428 -21.33 -13.00 -14.89
CA LYS A 428 -20.10 -13.10 -15.69
C LYS A 428 -19.35 -14.42 -15.49
N GLN A 429 -19.76 -15.26 -14.53
CA GLN A 429 -19.10 -16.51 -14.17
C GLN A 429 -17.61 -16.30 -13.85
N ALA A 430 -17.27 -15.15 -13.28
CA ALA A 430 -15.90 -14.82 -12.92
C ALA A 430 -15.57 -15.35 -11.52
N ASP A 431 -14.38 -15.92 -11.38
CA ASP A 431 -13.83 -16.26 -10.07
C ASP A 431 -13.51 -14.98 -9.31
N PHE A 432 -14.06 -14.85 -8.11
CA PHE A 432 -13.85 -13.68 -7.26
C PHE A 432 -13.69 -14.05 -5.79
N PHE A 433 -13.13 -13.11 -5.04
CA PHE A 433 -13.09 -13.14 -3.58
C PHE A 433 -13.65 -11.83 -3.03
N GLU A 434 -14.19 -11.91 -1.82
CA GLU A 434 -14.74 -10.75 -1.11
C GLU A 434 -13.67 -10.18 -0.16
N ALA A 435 -13.61 -8.85 -0.10
CA ALA A 435 -12.66 -8.14 0.75
C ALA A 435 -13.41 -7.06 1.56
N PRO A 436 -13.83 -7.37 2.80
CA PRO A 436 -14.37 -6.38 3.74
C PRO A 436 -13.37 -5.25 4.01
N GLY A 437 -13.85 -4.03 4.12
CA GLY A 437 -13.03 -2.84 4.39
C GLY A 437 -12.36 -2.19 3.16
N GLU A 438 -12.29 -2.89 2.04
CA GLU A 438 -11.57 -2.42 0.83
C GLU A 438 -12.40 -1.50 -0.08
N ALA A 439 -13.70 -1.29 0.19
CA ALA A 439 -14.56 -0.39 -0.58
C ALA A 439 -14.13 1.09 -0.45
N ALA A 440 -14.54 1.94 -1.41
CA ALA A 440 -14.41 3.38 -1.18
C ALA A 440 -15.56 3.89 -0.33
N PHE A 441 -15.34 4.98 0.40
CA PHE A 441 -16.32 5.52 1.34
C PHE A 441 -17.73 5.82 0.80
N TYR A 442 -17.95 5.99 -0.50
CA TYR A 442 -19.28 6.28 -1.08
C TYR A 442 -19.93 5.09 -1.79
N GLY A 443 -19.30 3.92 -1.83
CA GLY A 443 -19.92 2.72 -2.41
C GLY A 443 -18.97 1.55 -2.66
N PRO A 444 -19.51 0.32 -2.79
CA PRO A 444 -18.75 -0.87 -3.07
C PRO A 444 -18.21 -0.84 -4.51
N LYS A 445 -17.20 -1.66 -4.77
CA LYS A 445 -16.53 -1.68 -6.08
C LYS A 445 -16.08 -3.08 -6.48
N ILE A 446 -16.04 -3.29 -7.78
CA ILE A 446 -15.43 -4.47 -8.41
C ILE A 446 -14.03 -4.05 -8.83
N ASP A 447 -13.04 -4.61 -8.17
CA ASP A 447 -11.63 -4.40 -8.47
C ASP A 447 -11.10 -5.54 -9.34
N PHE A 448 -10.27 -5.20 -10.32
CA PHE A 448 -9.60 -6.16 -11.19
C PHE A 448 -8.12 -6.21 -10.83
N MET A 449 -7.65 -7.40 -10.47
CA MET A 449 -6.28 -7.68 -10.07
C MET A 449 -5.53 -8.30 -11.26
N GLY A 450 -4.48 -7.65 -11.72
CA GLY A 450 -3.59 -8.13 -12.78
C GLY A 450 -2.23 -8.54 -12.23
N TYR A 451 -1.55 -9.43 -12.94
CA TYR A 451 -0.19 -9.85 -12.61
C TYR A 451 0.79 -9.30 -13.65
N ASP A 452 1.88 -8.70 -13.18
CA ASP A 452 2.93 -8.23 -14.07
C ASP A 452 3.85 -9.36 -14.57
N SER A 453 4.87 -9.02 -15.37
CA SER A 453 5.82 -9.99 -15.93
C SER A 453 6.67 -10.74 -14.89
N LEU A 454 6.62 -10.31 -13.63
CA LEU A 454 7.27 -10.91 -12.47
C LEU A 454 6.26 -11.59 -11.54
N GLY A 455 4.98 -11.65 -11.91
CA GLY A 455 3.96 -12.29 -11.09
C GLY A 455 3.53 -11.46 -9.87
N ARG A 456 3.91 -10.18 -9.77
CA ARG A 456 3.41 -9.31 -8.70
C ARG A 456 1.97 -8.90 -9.01
N GLU A 457 1.14 -8.91 -7.99
CA GLU A 457 -0.28 -8.56 -8.11
C GLU A 457 -0.50 -7.04 -7.99
N TRP A 458 -1.34 -6.49 -8.87
CA TRP A 458 -1.69 -5.08 -8.89
C TRP A 458 -3.20 -4.93 -9.09
N GLN A 459 -3.85 -4.08 -8.31
CA GLN A 459 -5.18 -3.59 -8.68
C GLN A 459 -5.03 -2.66 -9.89
N VAL A 460 -5.62 -3.01 -11.03
CA VAL A 460 -5.40 -2.32 -12.31
C VAL A 460 -6.62 -1.53 -12.81
N ALA A 461 -7.84 -2.04 -12.57
CA ALA A 461 -9.08 -1.38 -12.96
C ALA A 461 -10.15 -1.52 -11.89
N THR A 462 -11.15 -0.62 -11.94
CA THR A 462 -12.25 -0.61 -10.97
C THR A 462 -13.56 -0.21 -11.64
N ILE A 463 -14.65 -0.91 -11.28
CA ILE A 463 -16.02 -0.48 -11.52
C ILE A 463 -16.62 -0.10 -10.18
N GLN A 464 -17.10 1.14 -10.06
CA GLN A 464 -17.65 1.63 -8.81
C GLN A 464 -19.01 2.27 -9.01
N VAL A 465 -19.96 1.92 -8.15
CA VAL A 465 -21.33 2.43 -8.17
C VAL A 465 -21.49 3.45 -7.05
N ASP A 466 -21.89 4.67 -7.41
CA ASP A 466 -22.08 5.80 -6.51
C ASP A 466 -23.51 6.33 -6.58
N ARG A 467 -24.20 6.23 -5.44
CA ARG A 467 -25.54 6.81 -5.21
C ARG A 467 -25.49 8.07 -4.36
N ASN A 468 -24.36 8.31 -3.69
CA ASN A 468 -24.19 9.42 -2.76
C ASN A 468 -23.94 10.73 -3.50
N MET A 469 -23.05 10.74 -4.50
CA MET A 469 -22.74 11.99 -5.20
C MET A 469 -23.91 12.56 -6.01
N PRO A 470 -24.71 11.76 -6.73
CA PRO A 470 -25.96 12.26 -7.32
C PRO A 470 -26.92 12.89 -6.30
N GLU A 471 -27.02 12.34 -5.09
CA GLU A 471 -27.85 12.92 -4.02
C GLU A 471 -27.31 14.27 -3.56
N ARG A 472 -25.99 14.35 -3.29
CA ARG A 472 -25.34 15.58 -2.82
C ARG A 472 -25.42 16.74 -3.81
N PHE A 473 -25.50 16.45 -5.11
CA PHE A 473 -25.62 17.44 -6.17
C PHE A 473 -27.06 17.61 -6.70
N ASP A 474 -28.05 16.96 -6.11
CA ASP A 474 -29.44 16.93 -6.58
C ASP A 474 -29.62 16.53 -8.07
N LEU A 475 -28.81 15.59 -8.56
CA LEU A 475 -28.86 15.17 -9.97
C LEU A 475 -30.06 14.27 -10.23
N SER A 476 -30.86 14.57 -11.26
CA SER A 476 -32.04 13.78 -11.62
C SER A 476 -32.32 13.81 -13.12
N CYS A 477 -33.09 12.83 -13.59
CA CYS A 477 -33.72 12.85 -14.92
C CYS A 477 -35.25 12.86 -14.77
N ILE A 478 -35.96 13.23 -15.83
CA ILE A 478 -37.42 13.16 -15.89
C ILE A 478 -37.84 11.78 -16.40
N ASN A 479 -38.59 11.03 -15.58
CA ASN A 479 -39.05 9.68 -15.89
C ASN A 479 -40.24 9.66 -16.88
N GLU A 480 -40.74 8.46 -17.18
CA GLU A 480 -41.90 8.23 -18.05
C GLU A 480 -43.17 8.97 -17.59
N ASP A 481 -43.32 9.16 -16.28
CA ASP A 481 -44.47 9.79 -15.63
C ASP A 481 -44.33 11.32 -15.50
N GLY A 482 -43.19 11.89 -15.93
CA GLY A 482 -42.91 13.32 -15.84
C GLY A 482 -42.35 13.76 -14.48
N GLU A 483 -41.98 12.82 -13.61
CA GLU A 483 -41.44 13.06 -12.28
C GLU A 483 -39.91 13.07 -12.28
N LYS A 484 -39.31 13.74 -11.28
CA LYS A 484 -37.85 13.69 -11.08
C LYS A 484 -37.46 12.33 -10.49
N GLU A 485 -36.66 11.58 -11.23
CA GLU A 485 -36.02 10.34 -10.81
C GLU A 485 -34.54 10.60 -10.53
N ARG A 486 -34.08 10.24 -9.32
CA ARG A 486 -32.68 10.31 -8.93
C ARG A 486 -31.85 9.37 -9.82
N VAL A 487 -30.73 9.86 -10.35
CA VAL A 487 -29.80 9.05 -11.15
C VAL A 487 -28.74 8.40 -10.29
N VAL A 488 -28.15 7.32 -10.79
CA VAL A 488 -26.97 6.66 -10.25
C VAL A 488 -25.77 7.04 -11.10
N MET A 489 -24.60 7.19 -10.47
CA MET A 489 -23.35 7.44 -11.18
C MET A 489 -22.44 6.21 -11.07
N LEU A 490 -21.92 5.72 -12.21
CA LEU A 490 -20.84 4.74 -12.22
C LEU A 490 -19.52 5.44 -12.55
N HIS A 491 -18.51 5.19 -11.72
CA HIS A 491 -17.13 5.61 -12.01
C HIS A 491 -16.39 4.47 -12.69
N ALA A 492 -15.64 4.81 -13.73
CA ALA A 492 -14.85 3.86 -14.49
C ALA A 492 -13.48 4.46 -14.82
N ALA A 493 -12.44 3.85 -14.27
CA ALA A 493 -11.06 4.03 -14.71
C ALA A 493 -10.54 2.66 -15.17
N ILE A 494 -10.10 2.59 -16.44
CA ILE A 494 -9.69 1.31 -17.03
C ILE A 494 -8.22 1.08 -16.77
N MET A 495 -7.37 2.09 -17.00
CA MET A 495 -5.95 2.05 -16.65
C MET A 495 -5.69 2.54 -15.21
N GLY A 496 -6.65 3.26 -14.63
CA GLY A 496 -6.38 4.08 -13.47
C GLY A 496 -5.64 5.34 -13.90
N SER A 497 -4.45 5.58 -13.36
CA SER A 497 -3.55 6.61 -13.89
C SER A 497 -2.62 6.02 -14.95
N ILE A 498 -2.40 6.73 -16.05
CA ILE A 498 -1.45 6.34 -17.09
C ILE A 498 -0.03 6.19 -16.52
N GLU A 499 0.36 7.04 -15.57
CA GLU A 499 1.64 6.98 -14.85
C GLU A 499 1.83 5.60 -14.20
N ARG A 500 0.90 5.18 -13.34
CA ARG A 500 0.94 3.89 -12.65
C ARG A 500 0.76 2.70 -13.60
N PHE A 501 -0.03 2.82 -14.66
CA PHE A 501 -0.16 1.75 -15.65
C PHE A 501 1.15 1.52 -16.42
N MET A 502 1.93 2.58 -16.62
CA MET A 502 3.22 2.52 -17.30
C MET A 502 4.39 2.12 -16.40
N SER A 503 4.24 2.18 -15.07
CA SER A 503 5.25 1.69 -14.13
C SER A 503 5.21 0.18 -14.01
#